data_AF-A0A6H1ZSL3-F1
#
_entry.id   AF-A0A6H1ZSL3-F1
#
_cell.length_a   1.000
_cell.length_b   1.000
_cell.length_c   1.000
_cell.angle_alpha   90.00
_cell.angle_beta   90.00
_cell.angle_gamma   90.00
#
_symmetry.space_group_name_H-M   'P 1'
#
loop_
_entity.id
_entity.type
_entity.pdbx_description
1 polymer ?
#
loop_
_entity_poly.entity_id
_entity_poly.type
_entity_poly.pdbx_seq_one_letter_code
_entity_poly.pdbx_strand_id
1 'polypeptide(L)' 'MTEIKLSIEANLNVEEIIKYQEILVALVSCGGLSGVKSGQTIIHFDKEGVFKGVQLSYWPWRKRPLDKQK' A
#
# COMPACT_ATOMS: atom_id res chain seq x y z
N MET A 1 6.90 6.44 -21.01
CA MET A 1 7.22 6.86 -19.63
C MET A 1 5.96 7.50 -19.07
N THR A 2 5.44 7.00 -17.95
CA THR A 2 4.18 7.50 -17.37
C THR A 2 4.52 8.45 -16.22
N GLU A 3 4.00 9.68 -16.25
CA GLU A 3 4.24 10.70 -15.23
C GLU A 3 3.03 10.82 -14.30
N ILE A 4 3.24 10.76 -12.98
CA ILE A 4 2.21 11.03 -11.97
C ILE A 4 2.58 12.35 -11.28
N LYS A 5 1.70 13.35 -11.39
CA LYS A 5 1.83 14.63 -10.67
C LYS A 5 0.94 14.60 -9.43
N LEU A 6 1.54 14.75 -8.26
CA LEU A 6 0.85 14.82 -6.97
C LEU A 6 1.01 16.22 -6.39
N SER A 7 -0.09 16.82 -5.93
CA SER A 7 -0.10 18.03 -5.11
C SER A 7 -0.55 17.66 -3.71
N ILE A 8 0.30 17.90 -2.71
CA ILE A 8 0.00 17.63 -1.30
C ILE A 8 -0.16 18.97 -0.60
N GLU A 9 -1.36 19.24 -0.07
CA GLU A 9 -1.62 20.38 0.80
C GLU A 9 -1.38 19.96 2.26
N ALA A 10 -0.11 19.84 2.65
CA ALA A 10 0.28 19.53 4.01
C ALA A 10 1.59 20.25 4.36
N ASN A 11 1.77 20.59 5.63
CA ASN A 11 3.00 21.20 6.12
C ASN A 11 4.05 20.12 6.37
N LEU A 12 4.64 19.61 5.29
CA LEU A 12 5.64 18.55 5.30
C LEU A 12 7.02 19.10 4.99
N ASN A 13 8.04 18.55 5.64
CA ASN A 13 9.43 18.81 5.28
C ASN A 13 9.88 17.92 4.10
N VAL A 14 11.05 18.25 3.55
CA VAL A 14 11.61 17.55 2.36
C VAL A 14 11.84 16.06 2.63
N GLU A 15 12.29 15.70 3.84
CA GLU A 15 12.54 14.29 4.18
C GLU A 15 11.26 13.47 4.22
N GLU A 16 10.17 14.03 4.74
CA GLU A 16 8.85 13.40 4.76
C GLU A 16 8.32 13.19 3.34
N ILE A 17 8.49 14.18 2.46
CA ILE A 17 8.09 14.07 1.05
C ILE A 17 8.84 12.91 0.37
N ILE A 18 10.15 12.80 0.57
CA ILE A 18 10.96 11.72 -0.01
C ILE A 18 10.50 10.35 0.53
N LYS A 19 10.26 10.24 1.84
CA LYS A 19 9.75 9.01 2.46
C LYS A 19 8.41 8.59 1.87
N TYR A 20 7.48 9.52 1.68
CA TYR A 20 6.17 9.21 1.10
C TYR A 20 6.25 8.86 -0.39
N GLN A 21 7.14 9.51 -1.15
CA GLN A 21 7.40 9.13 -2.54
C GLN A 21 7.90 7.69 -2.64
N GLU A 22 8.85 7.29 -1.79
CA GLU A 22 9.36 5.92 -1.76
C GLU A 22 8.25 4.90 -1.49
N ILE A 23 7.41 5.16 -0.49
CA ILE A 23 6.27 4.30 -0.13
C ILE A 23 5.28 4.19 -1.30
N LEU A 24 4.94 5.32 -1.94
CA LEU A 24 4.01 5.33 -3.06
C LEU A 24 4.56 4.57 -4.27
N VAL A 25 5.85 4.75 -4.59
CA VAL A 25 6.51 3.99 -5.66
C VAL A 25 6.47 2.49 -5.36
N ALA A 26 6.76 2.08 -4.13
CA ALA A 26 6.68 0.68 -3.73
C ALA A 26 5.25 0.12 -3.87
N LEU A 27 4.25 0.85 -3.38
CA LEU A 27 2.83 0.46 -3.45
C LEU A 27 2.31 0.35 -4.89
N VAL A 28 2.71 1.27 -5.78
CA VAL A 28 2.35 1.23 -7.20
C VAL A 28 3.04 0.08 -7.92
N SER A 29 4.36 -0.07 -7.71
CA SER A 29 5.16 -1.09 -8.42
C SER A 29 4.76 -2.51 -8.07
N CYS A 30 4.38 -2.78 -6.82
CA CYS A 30 3.90 -4.10 -6.42
C CYS A 30 2.40 -4.32 -6.69
N GLY A 31 1.69 -3.34 -7.24
CA GLY A 31 0.23 -3.43 -7.46
C GLY A 31 -0.60 -3.40 -6.17
N GLY A 32 -0.02 -2.93 -5.07
CA GLY A 32 -0.71 -2.79 -3.77
C GLY A 32 -1.88 -1.81 -3.78
N LEU A 33 -1.91 -0.89 -4.76
CA LEU A 33 -3.02 0.04 -5.02
C LEU A 33 -3.97 -0.42 -6.13
N SER A 34 -3.63 -1.48 -6.87
CA SER A 34 -4.40 -1.93 -8.04
C SER A 34 -5.56 -2.87 -7.71
N GLY A 35 -5.88 -3.04 -6.42
CA GLY A 35 -7.05 -3.77 -5.95
C GLY A 35 -6.76 -5.25 -5.71
N VAL A 36 -6.44 -5.59 -4.46
CA VAL A 36 -6.49 -6.98 -3.98
C VAL A 36 -7.96 -7.33 -3.71
N LYS A 37 -8.65 -7.97 -4.67
CA LYS A 37 -10.00 -8.50 -4.43
C LYS A 37 -9.93 -9.47 -3.24
N SER A 38 -10.39 -9.02 -2.08
CA SER A 38 -10.34 -9.77 -0.79
C SER A 38 -8.93 -9.98 -0.19
N GLY A 39 -7.97 -9.08 -0.46
CA GLY A 39 -6.67 -9.07 0.22
C GLY A 39 -6.40 -7.79 1.02
N GLN A 40 -5.21 -7.73 1.60
CA GLN A 40 -4.68 -6.59 2.33
C GLN A 40 -3.30 -6.22 1.76
N THR A 41 -3.00 -4.93 1.76
CA THR A 41 -1.66 -4.41 1.50
C THR A 41 -1.12 -3.93 2.84
N ILE A 42 0.00 -4.51 3.29
CA ILE A 42 0.62 -4.22 4.58
C ILE A 42 1.93 -3.46 4.33
N ILE A 43 2.12 -2.35 5.04
CA ILE A 43 3.32 -1.51 4.95
C ILE A 43 4.15 -1.77 6.21
N HIS A 44 5.41 -2.16 6.03
CA HIS A 44 6.33 -2.50 7.12
C HIS A 44 7.25 -1.33 7.44
N PHE A 45 7.39 -1.06 8.74
CA PHE A 45 8.33 -0.11 9.29
C PHE A 45 9.17 -0.81 10.36
N ASP A 46 10.41 -0.38 10.57
CA ASP A 46 11.19 -0.85 11.72
C ASP A 46 10.83 -0.09 13.02
N LYS A 47 11.53 -0.44 14.10
CA LYS A 47 11.36 0.19 15.42
C LYS A 47 11.62 1.70 15.45
N GLU A 48 12.32 2.23 14.44
CA GLU A 48 12.64 3.65 14.29
C GLU A 48 11.66 4.36 13.34
N GLY A 49 10.67 3.63 12.80
CA GLY A 49 9.70 4.18 11.86
C GLY A 49 10.23 4.29 10.42
N VAL A 50 11.34 3.62 10.10
CA VAL A 50 11.89 3.62 8.74
C VAL A 50 11.15 2.59 7.89
N PHE A 51 10.67 3.01 6.73
CA PHE A 51 10.01 2.14 5.77
C PHE A 51 10.92 0.98 5.35
N LYS A 52 10.40 -0.26 5.42
CA LYS A 52 11.14 -1.48 5.04
C LYS A 52 10.55 -2.22 3.85
N GLY A 53 9.29 -1.99 3.53
CA GLY A 53 8.69 -2.60 2.35
C GLY A 53 7.18 -2.77 2.43
N VAL A 54 6.65 -3.36 1.36
CA VAL A 54 5.23 -3.67 1.21
C VAL A 54 5.05 -5.17 1.13
N GLN A 55 4.08 -5.71 1.86
CA GLN A 55 3.64 -7.09 1.76
C GLN A 55 2.21 -7.14 1.23
N LEU A 56 2.00 -7.95 0.20
CA LEU A 56 0.67 -8.25 -0.31
C LEU A 56 0.15 -9.52 0.37
N SER A 57 -0.98 -9.41 1.03
CA SER A 57 -1.68 -10.52 1.67
C SER A 57 -3.01 -10.72 0.96
N TYR A 58 -2.99 -11.43 -0.17
CA TYR A 58 -4.22 -11.90 -0.80
C TYR A 58 -4.51 -13.33 -0.36
N TRP A 59 -5.79 -13.65 -0.22
CA TRP A 59 -6.25 -15.01 0.01
C TRP A 59 -6.46 -15.68 -1.35
N PRO A 60 -5.49 -16.44 -1.90
CA PRO A 60 -5.64 -17.07 -3.23
C PRO A 60 -6.82 -18.04 -3.27
N TRP A 61 -7.22 -18.56 -2.11
CA TRP A 61 -8.45 -19.32 -1.95
C TRP A 61 -9.05 -19.00 -0.58
N ARG A 62 -10.35 -18.68 -0.55
CA ARG A 62 -11.11 -18.44 0.69
C ARG A 62 -12.41 -19.24 0.62
N LYS A 63 -12.63 -20.11 1.60
CA LYS A 63 -13.93 -20.77 1.79
C LYS A 63 -14.98 -19.67 2.03
N ARG A 64 -15.98 -19.58 1.17
CA ARG A 64 -17.12 -18.67 1.43
C ARG A 64 -17.83 -19.19 2.68
N PRO A 65 -18.14 -18.33 3.66
CA PRO A 65 -19.01 -18.76 4.75
C PRO A 65 -20.33 -19.26 4.15
N LEU A 66 -20.80 -20.41 4.63
CA LEU A 66 -22.08 -21.00 4.20
C LEU A 66 -23.28 -20.14 4.61
N ASP A 67 -23.05 -19.15 5.47
CA ASP A 67 -24.09 -18.34 6.10
C ASP A 67 -24.26 -17.01 5.37
N LYS A 68 -24.83 -17.07 4.16
CA LYS A 68 -25.71 -16.03 3.60
C LYS A 68 -26.70 -16.70 2.66
N GLN A 69 -27.50 -17.63 3.18
CA GLN A 69 -28.84 -17.86 2.63
C GLN A 69 -29.85 -17.32 3.64
N LYS A 70 -30.34 -16.13 3.31
CA LYS A 70 -31.46 -15.38 3.90
C LYS A 70 -31.21 -14.71 5.25
#